data_AF-B8HNW9-F1
#
_entry.id   AF-B8HNW9-F1
#
_cell.length_a   1.000
_cell.length_b   1.000
_cell.length_c   1.000
_cell.angle_alpha   90.00
_cell.angle_beta   90.00
_cell.angle_gamma   90.00
#
_symmetry.space_group_name_H-M   'P 1'
#
loop_
_entity.id
_entity.type
_entity.pdbx_description
1 polymer ?
#
loop_
_entity_poly.entity_id
_entity_poly.type
_entity_poly.pdbx_seq_one_letter_code
_entity_poly.pdbx_strand_id
1 'polypeptide(L)'
;MLTPKLFPLFKIHKLVKSNPEIALKAFVDLDLDLFGYYAIGHHNKRDFLAVVQEQRPGYSLLSVENVQQVWAKFDGNDFVEVDRHAAGAQPITLVVWDDG
;
A
#
# COMPACT_ATOMS: atom_id res chain seq x y z
N MET A 1 6.71 -26.35 47.57
CA MET A 1 5.64 -25.38 47.24
C MET A 1 6.20 -24.34 46.27
N LEU A 2 5.61 -24.29 45.06
CA LEU A 2 5.37 -23.17 44.12
C LEU A 2 5.90 -21.78 44.56
N THR A 3 6.57 -20.91 43.77
CA THR A 3 6.85 -20.73 42.33
C THR A 3 7.96 -19.67 42.16
N PRO A 4 8.89 -19.75 41.18
CA PRO A 4 9.47 -18.54 40.59
C PRO A 4 8.53 -18.00 39.50
N LYS A 5 8.01 -16.79 39.71
CA LYS A 5 7.42 -15.96 38.64
C LYS A 5 8.55 -15.50 37.73
N LEU A 6 8.65 -16.09 36.54
CA LEU A 6 9.34 -15.50 35.40
C LEU A 6 8.34 -15.47 34.26
N PHE A 7 7.71 -14.31 34.10
CA PHE A 7 7.00 -13.99 32.87
C PHE A 7 7.99 -14.00 31.70
N PRO A 8 7.54 -14.43 30.53
CA PRO A 8 8.37 -15.08 29.54
C PRO A 8 9.41 -14.10 28.96
N LEU A 9 10.58 -14.64 28.60
CA LEU A 9 11.37 -14.07 27.52
C LEU A 9 10.39 -13.78 26.38
N PHE A 10 10.18 -12.50 26.05
CA PHE A 10 9.57 -12.15 24.79
C PHE A 10 10.50 -12.69 23.70
N LYS A 11 10.25 -13.94 23.28
CA LYS A 11 10.59 -14.36 21.94
C LYS A 11 9.75 -13.45 21.07
N ILE A 12 10.38 -12.39 20.56
CA ILE A 12 9.94 -11.73 19.35
C ILE A 12 9.81 -12.89 18.35
N HIS A 13 8.57 -13.34 18.17
CA HIS A 13 8.24 -14.25 17.10
C HIS A 13 8.56 -13.42 15.88
N LYS A 14 9.72 -13.71 15.29
CA LYS A 14 10.10 -13.45 13.92
C LYS A 14 9.34 -12.24 13.38
N LEU A 15 9.99 -11.07 13.36
CA LEU A 15 9.63 -10.02 12.40
C LEU A 15 9.27 -10.76 11.12
N VAL A 16 7.96 -10.83 10.84
CA VAL A 16 7.46 -11.50 9.64
C VAL A 16 8.18 -10.73 8.57
N LYS A 17 9.09 -11.44 7.90
CA LYS A 17 9.90 -10.92 6.81
C LYS A 17 9.02 -9.95 6.05
N SER A 18 9.44 -8.69 5.99
CA SER A 18 9.09 -7.74 4.93
C SER A 18 8.49 -8.51 3.76
N ASN A 19 7.19 -8.37 3.55
CA ASN A 19 6.52 -9.00 2.41
C ASN A 19 7.38 -8.72 1.19
N PRO A 20 7.99 -9.73 0.54
CA PRO A 20 8.80 -9.46 -0.61
C PRO A 20 7.89 -8.80 -1.67
N GLU A 21 8.32 -7.64 -2.18
CA GLU A 21 7.97 -7.13 -3.51
C GLU A 21 6.74 -6.22 -3.71
N ILE A 22 6.15 -5.58 -2.68
CA ILE A 22 5.32 -4.40 -2.96
C ILE A 22 6.24 -3.20 -3.24
N ALA A 23 6.61 -3.03 -4.52
CA ALA A 23 7.41 -1.90 -4.98
C ALA A 23 6.55 -0.64 -5.09
N LEU A 24 6.38 0.05 -3.95
CA LEU A 24 5.64 1.31 -3.88
C LEU A 24 6.32 2.40 -4.69
N LYS A 25 5.50 3.16 -5.42
CA LYS A 25 5.87 4.39 -6.11
C LYS A 25 4.96 5.51 -5.64
N ALA A 26 5.54 6.63 -5.23
CA ALA A 26 4.79 7.84 -4.92
C ALA A 26 4.32 8.51 -6.22
N PHE A 27 3.19 9.18 -6.16
CA PHE A 27 2.72 10.07 -7.22
C PHE A 27 2.02 11.29 -6.62
N VAL A 28 1.90 12.33 -7.45
CA VAL A 28 1.17 13.57 -7.15
C VAL A 28 0.26 13.84 -8.33
N ASP A 29 -1.02 14.03 -8.06
CA ASP A 29 -1.98 14.57 -9.02
C ASP A 29 -2.03 16.08 -8.80
N LEU A 30 -1.35 16.82 -9.68
CA LEU A 30 -1.22 18.28 -9.55
C LEU A 30 -2.51 19.03 -9.87
N ASP A 31 -3.42 18.42 -10.64
CA ASP A 31 -4.68 19.05 -11.02
C ASP A 31 -5.67 19.03 -9.85
N LEU A 32 -5.58 17.99 -9.02
CA LEU A 32 -6.46 17.79 -7.85
C LEU A 32 -5.77 18.04 -6.50
N ASP A 33 -4.48 18.40 -6.51
CA ASP A 33 -3.62 18.55 -5.32
C ASP A 33 -3.63 17.30 -4.42
N LEU A 34 -3.67 16.12 -5.04
CA LEU A 34 -3.73 14.84 -4.35
C LEU A 34 -2.38 14.14 -4.34
N PHE A 35 -2.10 13.45 -3.24
CA PHE A 35 -0.89 12.66 -3.06
C PHE A 35 -1.27 11.19 -2.92
N GLY A 36 -0.39 10.32 -3.40
CA GLY A 36 -0.70 8.91 -3.41
C GLY A 36 0.51 8.00 -3.47
N TYR A 37 0.25 6.73 -3.20
CA TYR A 37 1.16 5.63 -3.53
C TYR A 37 0.45 4.64 -4.42
N TYR A 38 1.20 4.04 -5.35
CA TYR A 38 0.73 2.94 -6.16
C TYR A 38 1.78 1.83 -6.28
N ALA A 39 1.33 0.63 -6.62
CA ALA A 39 2.17 -0.48 -7.03
C ALA A 39 1.53 -1.20 -8.22
N ILE A 40 2.36 -1.68 -9.14
CA ILE A 40 1.91 -2.53 -10.25
C ILE A 40 1.50 -3.89 -9.68
N GLY A 41 0.36 -4.40 -10.13
CA GLY A 41 -0.29 -5.60 -9.60
C GLY A 41 -1.50 -5.27 -8.73
N HIS A 42 -2.45 -6.22 -8.64
CA HIS A 42 -3.50 -6.20 -7.63
C HIS A 42 -2.99 -6.90 -6.38
N HIS A 43 -2.70 -6.10 -5.34
CA HIS A 43 -2.15 -6.53 -4.06
C HIS A 43 -3.25 -6.65 -3.02
N ASN A 44 -3.04 -7.45 -1.98
CA ASN A 44 -3.95 -7.44 -0.84
C ASN A 44 -4.01 -6.02 -0.25
N LYS A 45 -5.22 -5.47 -0.12
CA LYS A 45 -5.40 -4.09 0.34
C LYS A 45 -4.81 -3.82 1.73
N ARG A 46 -4.89 -4.79 2.65
CA ARG A 46 -4.34 -4.66 4.01
C ARG A 46 -2.81 -4.66 3.97
N ASP A 47 -2.22 -5.57 3.22
CA ASP A 47 -0.76 -5.65 3.11
C ASP A 47 -0.20 -4.41 2.41
N PHE A 48 -0.84 -3.95 1.34
CA PHE A 48 -0.48 -2.72 0.64
C PHE A 48 -0.53 -1.51 1.58
N LEU A 49 -1.64 -1.35 2.30
CA LEU A 49 -1.81 -0.25 3.25
C LEU A 49 -0.76 -0.29 4.37
N ALA A 50 -0.45 -1.48 4.89
CA ALA A 50 0.58 -1.64 5.90
C ALA A 50 1.95 -1.14 5.41
N VAL A 51 2.35 -1.49 4.18
CA VAL A 51 3.61 -1.01 3.59
C VAL A 51 3.59 0.51 3.35
N VAL A 52 2.45 1.07 2.92
CA VAL A 52 2.30 2.53 2.77
C VAL A 52 2.45 3.24 4.12
N GLN A 53 1.82 2.74 5.17
CA GLN A 53 1.89 3.30 6.52
C GLN A 53 3.28 3.15 7.14
N GLU A 54 4.04 2.11 6.80
CA GLU A 54 5.45 1.96 7.18
C GLU A 54 6.34 3.04 6.53
N GLN A 55 6.11 3.37 5.26
CA GLN A 55 6.87 4.44 4.58
C GLN A 55 6.47 5.85 5.02
N ARG A 56 5.21 6.04 5.44
CA ARG A 56 4.64 7.34 5.84
C ARG A 56 3.84 7.19 7.15
N PRO A 57 4.51 7.12 8.32
CA PRO A 57 3.87 6.88 9.62
C PRO A 57 2.92 8.00 10.08
N GLY A 58 2.93 9.17 9.43
CA GLY A 58 2.03 10.29 9.72
C GLY A 58 0.58 10.10 9.23
N TYR A 59 0.31 9.11 8.37
CA TYR A 59 -0.99 8.95 7.70
C TYR A 59 -1.81 7.81 8.30
N SER A 60 -1.99 7.85 9.63
CA SER A 60 -2.75 6.85 10.40
C SER A 60 -4.26 6.85 10.13
N LEU A 61 -4.77 7.86 9.41
CA LEU A 61 -6.19 7.98 9.05
C LEU A 61 -6.59 7.15 7.83
N LEU A 62 -5.62 6.64 7.06
CA LEU A 62 -5.92 5.78 5.92
C LEU A 62 -6.45 4.43 6.39
N SER A 63 -7.56 4.03 5.79
CA SER A 63 -8.21 2.75 6.00
C SER A 63 -8.11 1.88 4.74
N VAL A 64 -8.45 0.59 4.89
CA VAL A 64 -8.47 -0.36 3.77
C VAL A 64 -9.43 0.09 2.66
N GLU A 65 -10.47 0.85 3.00
CA GLU A 65 -11.45 1.37 2.03
C GLU A 65 -10.86 2.45 1.12
N ASN A 66 -9.79 3.12 1.54
CA ASN A 66 -9.07 4.09 0.72
C ASN A 66 -8.20 3.42 -0.35
N VAL A 67 -7.92 2.13 -0.22
CA VAL A 67 -7.13 1.39 -1.20
C VAL A 67 -8.00 0.94 -2.36
N GLN A 68 -7.60 1.35 -3.56
CA GLN A 68 -8.27 1.06 -4.82
C GLN A 68 -7.44 0.07 -5.63
N GLN A 69 -8.13 -0.78 -6.38
CA GLN A 69 -7.52 -1.71 -7.34
C GLN A 69 -8.16 -1.44 -8.70
N VAL A 70 -7.36 -0.92 -9.62
CA VAL A 70 -7.82 -0.44 -10.92
C VAL A 70 -7.05 -1.14 -12.05
N TRP A 71 -7.55 -1.00 -13.27
CA TRP A 71 -6.79 -1.31 -14.48
C TRP A 71 -6.37 0.00 -15.12
N ALA A 72 -5.09 0.14 -15.45
CA ALA A 72 -4.57 1.36 -16.02
C ALA A 72 -3.61 1.07 -17.18
N LYS A 73 -3.46 2.02 -18.09
CA LYS A 73 -2.51 1.96 -19.18
C LYS A 73 -1.54 3.12 -19.05
N PHE A 74 -0.25 2.82 -19.24
CA PHE A 74 0.77 3.86 -19.33
C PHE A 74 0.74 4.50 -20.71
N ASP A 75 0.56 5.82 -20.79
CA ASP A 75 0.49 6.57 -22.06
C ASP A 75 1.84 7.19 -22.50
N GLY A 76 2.86 7.06 -21.66
CA GLY A 76 4.19 7.66 -21.86
C GLY A 76 4.59 8.63 -20.74
N ASN A 77 3.60 9.24 -20.09
CA ASN A 77 3.81 10.13 -18.96
C ASN A 77 3.14 9.58 -17.69
N ASP A 78 1.89 9.13 -17.82
CA ASP A 78 1.04 8.80 -16.68
C ASP A 78 0.33 7.45 -16.86
N PHE A 79 -0.20 6.93 -15.75
CA PHE A 79 -1.13 5.81 -15.77
C PHE A 79 -2.56 6.34 -15.81
N VAL A 80 -3.28 6.03 -16.89
CA VAL A 80 -4.68 6.40 -17.08
C VAL A 80 -5.56 5.18 -16.82
N GLU A 81 -6.60 5.32 -16.01
CA GLU A 81 -7.58 4.25 -15.77
C GLU A 81 -8.29 3.87 -17.07
N VAL A 82 -8.39 2.55 -17.32
CA VAL A 82 -8.98 1.99 -18.53
C VAL A 82 -9.78 0.72 -18.22
N ASP A 83 -10.61 0.29 -19.16
CA ASP A 83 -11.25 -1.03 -19.08
C ASP A 83 -10.18 -2.15 -19.06
N ARG A 84 -10.44 -3.22 -18.28
CA ARG A 84 -9.52 -4.37 -18.16
C ARG A 84 -9.20 -5.07 -19.48
N HIS A 85 -10.07 -4.94 -20.48
CA HIS A 85 -9.91 -5.53 -21.81
C HIS A 85 -9.20 -4.59 -22.79
N ALA A 86 -8.87 -3.36 -22.39
CA ALA A 86 -8.12 -2.44 -23.23
C ALA A 86 -6.70 -2.96 -23.49
N ALA A 87 -6.22 -2.78 -24.72
CA ALA A 87 -4.88 -3.20 -25.10
C ALA A 87 -3.81 -2.46 -24.28
N GLY A 88 -3.00 -3.22 -23.55
CA GLY A 88 -1.96 -2.68 -22.66
C GLY A 88 -2.45 -2.30 -21.26
N ALA A 89 -3.67 -2.68 -20.88
CA ALA A 89 -4.15 -2.53 -19.50
C ALA A 89 -3.30 -3.36 -18.53
N GLN A 90 -2.91 -2.74 -17.42
CA GLN A 90 -2.14 -3.33 -16.34
C GLN A 90 -2.89 -3.16 -15.02
N PRO A 91 -2.89 -4.19 -14.15
CA PRO A 91 -3.49 -4.06 -12.83
C PRO A 91 -2.63 -3.13 -11.96
N ILE A 92 -3.26 -2.21 -11.22
CA ILE A 92 -2.60 -1.31 -10.28
C ILE A 92 -3.36 -1.32 -8.96
N THR A 93 -2.63 -1.30 -7.85
CA THR A 93 -3.18 -1.01 -6.51
C THR A 93 -2.69 0.36 -6.10
N LEU A 94 -3.58 1.23 -5.64
CA LEU A 94 -3.25 2.60 -5.27
C LEU A 94 -4.03 3.07 -4.06
N VAL A 95 -3.51 4.09 -3.39
CA VAL A 95 -4.21 4.85 -2.35
C VAL A 95 -3.92 6.33 -2.60
N VAL A 96 -4.97 7.15 -2.50
CA VAL A 96 -4.92 8.59 -2.72
C VAL A 96 -5.47 9.29 -1.49
N TRP A 97 -4.89 10.43 -1.14
CA TRP A 97 -5.39 11.30 -0.10
C TRP A 97 -5.15 12.77 -0.47
N ASP A 98 -5.96 13.62 0.14
CA ASP A 98 -5.80 15.07 0.14
C ASP A 98 -4.82 15.44 1.26
N ASP A 99 -3.84 16.31 1.00
CA ASP A 99 -2.89 16.75 2.03
C ASP A 99 -3.46 17.84 2.95
N GLY A 100 -4.68 18.35 2.67
CA GLY A 100 -5.43 19.24 3.55
C GLY A 100 -4.99 20.70 3.47
#